data_AF-A0A1Y3N0H9-F1
#
_entry.id   AF-A0A1Y3N0H9-F1
#
_cell.length_a   1.000
_cell.length_b   1.000
_cell.length_c   1.000
_cell.angle_alpha   90.00
_cell.angle_beta   90.00
_cell.angle_gamma   90.00
#
_symmetry.space_group_name_H-M   'P 1'
#
loop_
_entity.id
_entity.type
_entity.pdbx_description
1 polymer ?
#
loop_
_entity_poly.entity_id
_entity_poly.type
_entity_poly.pdbx_seq_one_letter_code
_entity_poly.pdbx_strand_id
1 'polypeptide(L)'
;MRHKNTLVLFFIFFCISICKIHAKEIVLENDSISFFNLAATVKDFQNDGNLKLIFKDDYYDMSMIYTNSSVDISVNSNISFIGSKNGSVFDFKKNKLGAFNISFARTKIDTVRFENITFTNYREKVLSDQGMSLMTINSSADKYNLIFENCNFTENNFILFDINFACKKTTNPLFSFNNCNFM
;
A
#
# COMPACT_ATOMS: atom_id res chain seq x y z
N MET A 1 -22.33 -24.78 -41.77
CA MET A 1 -22.55 -24.24 -40.41
C MET A 1 -21.29 -24.22 -39.53
N ARG A 2 -20.38 -25.20 -39.58
CA ARG A 2 -19.18 -25.26 -38.70
C ARG A 2 -18.23 -24.06 -38.78
N HIS A 3 -17.98 -23.48 -39.96
CA HIS A 3 -17.01 -22.39 -40.12
C HIS A 3 -17.39 -21.05 -39.46
N LYS A 4 -18.69 -20.77 -39.26
CA LYS A 4 -19.13 -19.51 -38.63
C LYS A 4 -18.80 -19.49 -37.13
N ASN A 5 -18.85 -20.63 -36.45
CA ASN A 5 -18.61 -20.71 -35.00
C ASN A 5 -17.12 -20.56 -34.65
N THR A 6 -16.22 -21.01 -35.52
CA THR A 6 -14.77 -20.88 -35.32
C THR A 6 -14.32 -19.41 -35.39
N LEU A 7 -14.92 -18.62 -36.27
CA LEU A 7 -14.57 -17.20 -36.46
C LEU A 7 -15.01 -16.33 -35.28
N VAL A 8 -16.18 -16.64 -34.70
CA VAL A 8 -16.70 -15.98 -33.49
C VAL A 8 -15.81 -16.27 -32.27
N LEU A 9 -15.39 -17.53 -32.08
CA LEU A 9 -14.48 -17.91 -31.00
C LEU A 9 -13.11 -17.20 -31.11
N PHE A 10 -12.59 -17.05 -32.33
CA PHE A 10 -11.34 -16.34 -32.58
C PHE A 10 -11.46 -14.84 -32.24
N PHE A 11 -12.60 -14.22 -32.58
CA PHE A 11 -12.87 -12.82 -32.25
C PHE A 11 -13.02 -12.60 -30.74
N ILE A 12 -13.66 -13.53 -30.02
CA ILE A 12 -13.77 -13.49 -28.55
C ILE A 12 -12.38 -13.60 -27.91
N PHE A 13 -11.54 -14.53 -28.36
CA PHE A 13 -10.17 -14.67 -27.86
C PHE A 13 -9.30 -13.43 -28.14
N PHE A 14 -9.45 -12.84 -29.32
CA PHE A 14 -8.77 -11.60 -29.70
C PHE A 14 -9.21 -10.43 -28.82
N CYS A 15 -10.53 -10.24 -28.59
CA CYS A 15 -11.06 -9.22 -27.69
C CYS A 15 -10.60 -9.40 -26.24
N ILE A 16 -10.59 -10.63 -25.71
CA ILE A 16 -10.10 -10.92 -24.35
C ILE A 16 -8.61 -10.59 -24.23
N SER A 17 -7.82 -10.83 -25.28
CA SER A 17 -6.38 -10.56 -25.29
C SER A 17 -6.04 -9.06 -25.31
N ILE A 18 -6.96 -8.22 -25.80
CA ILE A 18 -6.80 -6.75 -25.84
C ILE A 18 -7.17 -6.13 -24.50
N CYS A 19 -8.01 -6.79 -23.69
CA CYS A 19 -8.30 -6.40 -22.30
C CYS A 19 -7.14 -6.74 -21.35
N LYS A 20 -5.90 -6.35 -21.70
CA LYS A 20 -4.80 -6.35 -20.74
C LYS A 20 -5.10 -5.32 -19.67
N ILE A 21 -5.32 -5.78 -18.45
CA ILE A 21 -5.38 -4.92 -17.26
C ILE A 21 -3.97 -4.36 -17.06
N HIS A 22 -3.75 -3.14 -17.51
CA HIS A 22 -2.50 -2.44 -17.28
C HIS A 22 -2.44 -1.98 -15.82
N ALA A 23 -1.33 -2.27 -15.15
CA ALA A 23 -1.03 -1.64 -13.88
C ALA A 23 -0.57 -0.21 -14.17
N LYS A 24 -1.11 0.77 -13.44
CA LYS A 24 -0.62 2.15 -13.43
C LYS A 24 0.63 2.20 -12.56
N GLU A 25 1.74 2.65 -13.13
CA GLU A 25 3.01 2.81 -12.41
C GLU A 25 3.31 4.30 -12.24
N ILE A 26 3.70 4.69 -11.03
CA ILE A 26 4.09 6.05 -10.66
C ILE A 26 5.44 5.96 -9.98
N VAL A 27 6.42 6.68 -10.51
CA VAL A 27 7.74 6.81 -9.89
C VAL A 27 7.71 8.02 -8.96
N LEU A 28 8.11 7.82 -7.71
CA LEU A 28 8.17 8.84 -6.68
C LEU A 28 9.63 9.14 -6.34
N GLU A 29 9.99 10.41 -6.37
CA GLU A 29 11.28 10.93 -5.90
C GLU A 29 11.05 11.67 -4.56
N ASN A 30 12.04 11.69 -3.67
CA ASN A 30 11.90 12.18 -2.29
C ASN A 30 11.53 13.67 -2.19
N ASP A 31 11.87 14.47 -3.20
CA ASP A 31 11.54 15.89 -3.28
C ASP A 31 10.32 16.19 -4.17
N SER A 32 9.66 15.14 -4.68
CA SER A 32 8.55 15.31 -5.60
C SER A 32 7.25 15.71 -4.89
N ILE A 33 6.47 16.57 -5.54
CA ILE A 33 5.14 16.97 -5.08
C ILE A 33 4.23 15.74 -4.90
N SER A 34 4.39 14.71 -5.73
CA SER A 34 3.63 13.46 -5.64
C SER A 34 3.95 12.66 -4.39
N PHE A 35 5.20 12.65 -3.93
CA PHE A 35 5.58 12.05 -2.65
C PHE A 35 5.03 12.85 -1.48
N PHE A 36 5.19 14.17 -1.48
CA PHE A 36 4.64 15.00 -0.40
C PHE A 36 3.11 14.89 -0.31
N ASN A 37 2.42 14.67 -1.43
CA ASN A 37 0.98 14.45 -1.47
C ASN A 37 0.60 12.97 -1.65
N LEU A 38 1.33 12.04 -1.04
CA LEU A 38 1.18 10.59 -1.27
C LEU A 38 -0.28 10.10 -1.21
N ALA A 39 -1.08 10.55 -0.23
CA ALA A 39 -2.48 10.17 -0.10
C ALA A 39 -3.33 10.62 -1.31
N ALA A 40 -3.14 11.85 -1.78
CA ALA A 40 -3.82 12.36 -2.97
C ALA A 40 -3.36 11.61 -4.22
N THR A 41 -2.05 11.36 -4.36
CA THR A 41 -1.48 10.55 -5.45
C THR A 41 -2.12 9.16 -5.49
N VAL A 42 -2.22 8.46 -4.35
CA VAL A 42 -2.90 7.16 -4.29
C VAL A 42 -4.36 7.29 -4.74
N LYS A 43 -5.09 8.29 -4.21
CA LYS A 43 -6.50 8.53 -4.51
C LYS A 43 -6.77 8.74 -5.99
N ASP A 44 -5.94 9.52 -6.66
CA ASP A 44 -6.16 9.94 -8.04
C ASP A 44 -5.90 8.81 -9.04
N PHE A 45 -4.97 7.90 -8.73
CA PHE A 45 -4.51 6.88 -9.68
C PHE A 45 -4.98 5.45 -9.38
N GLN A 46 -5.53 5.18 -8.20
CA GLN A 46 -5.94 3.81 -7.85
C GLN A 46 -7.12 3.26 -8.66
N ASN A 47 -7.94 4.10 -9.30
CA ASN A 47 -9.11 3.63 -10.05
C ASN A 47 -8.79 3.09 -11.45
N ASP A 48 -7.55 3.27 -11.93
CA ASP A 48 -7.10 2.86 -13.26
C ASP A 48 -6.64 1.39 -13.32
N GLY A 49 -7.01 0.57 -12.33
CA GLY A 49 -6.59 -0.83 -12.21
C GLY A 49 -5.66 -1.04 -11.02
N ASN A 50 -4.58 -1.81 -11.19
CA ASN A 50 -3.59 -2.00 -10.14
C ASN A 50 -2.64 -0.80 -10.10
N LEU A 51 -2.38 -0.23 -8.92
CA LEU A 51 -1.45 0.88 -8.73
C LEU A 51 -0.12 0.39 -8.18
N LYS A 52 0.99 0.77 -8.81
CA LYS A 52 2.35 0.61 -8.27
C LYS A 52 2.99 1.97 -8.05
N LEU A 53 3.43 2.22 -6.83
CA LEU A 53 4.19 3.38 -6.40
C LEU A 53 5.63 2.93 -6.22
N ILE A 54 6.51 3.38 -7.11
CA ILE A 54 7.91 2.98 -7.18
C ILE A 54 8.74 4.10 -6.55
N PHE A 55 9.28 3.83 -5.37
CA PHE A 55 10.15 4.71 -4.62
C PHE A 55 11.58 4.53 -5.13
N LYS A 56 12.04 5.45 -5.98
CA LYS A 56 13.31 5.33 -6.69
C LYS A 56 14.53 5.61 -5.81
N ASP A 57 14.38 6.47 -4.82
CA ASP A 57 15.47 6.88 -3.94
C ASP A 57 15.67 5.89 -2.80
N ASP A 58 16.88 5.87 -2.25
CA ASP A 58 17.21 5.00 -1.11
C ASP A 58 16.67 5.57 0.21
N TYR A 59 16.20 6.82 0.22
CA TYR A 59 15.82 7.52 1.43
C TYR A 59 14.64 8.48 1.23
N TYR A 60 13.66 8.40 2.13
CA TYR A 60 12.49 9.27 2.18
C TYR A 60 12.28 9.81 3.59
N ASP A 61 12.14 11.14 3.69
CA ASP A 61 11.75 11.79 4.93
C ASP A 61 10.22 11.80 5.04
N MET A 62 9.67 10.85 5.79
CA MET A 62 8.23 10.70 5.97
C MET A 62 7.61 11.86 6.74
N SER A 63 8.42 12.63 7.48
CA SER A 63 7.94 13.82 8.19
C SER A 63 7.62 15.01 7.28
N MET A 64 8.03 14.94 6.00
CA MET A 64 7.79 15.97 4.99
C MET A 64 6.47 15.81 4.22
N ILE A 65 5.74 14.71 4.43
CA ILE A 65 4.43 14.49 3.78
C ILE A 65 3.46 15.61 4.20
N TYR A 66 2.76 16.22 3.23
CA TYR A 66 1.78 17.30 3.39
C TYR A 66 0.45 16.80 3.98
N THR A 67 0.53 16.07 5.09
CA THR A 67 -0.63 15.62 5.86
C THR A 67 -0.44 16.04 7.31
N ASN A 68 -1.50 16.52 7.94
CA ASN A 68 -1.44 16.95 9.34
C ASN A 68 -1.26 15.79 10.34
N SER A 69 -1.38 14.54 9.88
CA SER A 69 -1.31 13.35 10.73
C SER A 69 -0.79 12.11 10.00
N SER A 70 -1.51 11.66 8.97
CA SER A 70 -1.35 10.34 8.36
C SER A 70 -1.58 10.36 6.85
N VAL A 71 -0.97 9.40 6.16
CA VAL A 71 -1.28 9.02 4.79
C VAL A 71 -2.55 8.17 4.80
N ASP A 72 -3.70 8.83 4.63
CA ASP A 72 -5.00 8.18 4.61
C ASP A 72 -5.28 7.54 3.24
N ILE A 73 -5.44 6.23 3.22
CA ILE A 73 -5.66 5.43 2.02
C ILE A 73 -6.99 4.69 2.13
N SER A 74 -7.96 5.06 1.29
CA SER A 74 -9.15 4.23 1.05
C SER A 74 -8.91 3.33 -0.15
N VAL A 75 -8.76 2.03 0.11
CA VAL A 75 -8.37 1.03 -0.89
C VAL A 75 -9.54 0.74 -1.82
N ASN A 76 -9.35 1.06 -3.11
CA ASN A 76 -10.32 0.79 -4.18
C ASN A 76 -9.83 -0.23 -5.21
N SER A 77 -8.54 -0.59 -5.16
CA SER A 77 -7.87 -1.54 -6.04
C SER A 77 -6.60 -2.08 -5.38
N ASN A 78 -5.84 -2.92 -6.07
CA ASN A 78 -4.54 -3.36 -5.55
C ASN A 78 -3.54 -2.21 -5.60
N ILE A 79 -2.81 -2.00 -4.50
CA ILE A 79 -1.80 -0.95 -4.35
C ILE A 79 -0.50 -1.61 -3.92
N SER A 80 0.61 -1.30 -4.59
CA SER A 80 1.96 -1.76 -4.22
C SER A 80 2.88 -0.56 -4.00
N PHE A 81 3.47 -0.48 -2.81
CA PHE A 81 4.53 0.44 -2.44
C PHE A 81 5.86 -0.32 -2.56
N ILE A 82 6.69 0.07 -3.52
CA ILE A 82 7.87 -0.70 -3.94
C ILE A 82 9.10 0.18 -3.76
N GLY A 83 9.98 -0.19 -2.82
CA GLY A 83 11.27 0.46 -2.61
C GLY A 83 12.25 0.24 -3.75
N SER A 84 13.39 0.94 -3.68
CA SER A 84 14.50 0.81 -4.63
C SER A 84 15.07 -0.62 -4.59
N LYS A 85 15.91 -0.97 -5.57
CA LYS A 85 16.56 -2.29 -5.64
C LYS A 85 17.42 -2.58 -4.40
N ASN A 86 17.99 -1.55 -3.78
CA ASN A 86 18.79 -1.66 -2.55
C ASN A 86 17.94 -1.51 -1.27
N GLY A 87 16.63 -1.30 -1.44
CA GLY A 87 15.71 -0.94 -0.39
C GLY A 87 15.61 0.57 -0.21
N SER A 88 14.39 1.05 0.05
CA SER A 88 14.15 2.45 0.42
C SER A 88 13.93 2.57 1.91
N VAL A 89 14.50 3.60 2.54
CA VAL A 89 14.29 3.92 3.95
C VAL A 89 13.19 4.95 4.09
N PHE A 90 12.13 4.61 4.80
CA PHE A 90 11.09 5.51 5.27
C PHE A 90 11.44 5.93 6.69
N ASP A 91 12.07 7.10 6.82
CA ASP A 91 12.52 7.66 8.08
C ASP A 91 11.48 8.66 8.62
N PHE A 92 10.93 8.35 9.79
CA PHE A 92 9.88 9.14 10.42
C PHE A 92 10.42 10.26 11.32
N LYS A 93 11.75 10.43 11.42
CA LYS A 93 12.39 11.52 12.18
C LYS A 93 11.90 11.64 13.63
N LYS A 94 11.61 10.50 14.28
CA LYS A 94 11.05 10.44 15.64
C LYS A 94 9.75 11.24 15.76
N ASN A 95 8.91 11.14 14.72
CA ASN A 95 7.63 11.80 14.60
C ASN A 95 6.54 10.79 14.21
N LYS A 96 5.27 11.17 14.41
CA LYS A 96 4.09 10.39 14.01
C LYS A 96 3.55 10.74 12.61
N LEU A 97 4.07 11.81 12.01
CA LEU A 97 3.66 12.24 10.66
C LEU A 97 4.06 11.21 9.60
N GLY A 98 3.22 11.06 8.58
CA GLY A 98 3.45 10.10 7.50
C GLY A 98 3.07 8.66 7.84
N ALA A 99 2.52 8.41 9.04
CA ALA A 99 1.94 7.12 9.40
C ALA A 99 0.85 6.72 8.40
N PHE A 100 0.65 5.42 8.16
CA PHE A 100 -0.32 4.94 7.20
C PHE A 100 -1.66 4.63 7.88
N ASN A 101 -2.75 5.13 7.34
CA ASN A 101 -4.10 4.76 7.75
C ASN A 101 -4.83 4.14 6.57
N ILE A 102 -4.90 2.81 6.56
CA ILE A 102 -5.37 2.02 5.42
C ILE A 102 -6.78 1.51 5.73
N SER A 103 -7.73 1.86 4.87
CA SER A 103 -9.13 1.48 5.01
C SER A 103 -9.60 0.60 3.86
N PHE A 104 -10.10 -0.60 4.19
CA PHE A 104 -10.73 -1.53 3.26
C PHE A 104 -12.24 -1.49 3.45
N ALA A 105 -12.97 -0.95 2.46
CA ALA A 105 -14.43 -0.78 2.53
C ALA A 105 -15.21 -1.70 1.58
N ARG A 106 -14.55 -2.34 0.61
CA ARG A 106 -15.20 -3.10 -0.47
C ARG A 106 -15.20 -4.59 -0.17
N THR A 107 -16.18 -5.33 -0.70
CA THR A 107 -16.29 -6.79 -0.54
C THR A 107 -15.42 -7.60 -1.52
N LYS A 108 -14.62 -6.91 -2.33
CA LYS A 108 -13.67 -7.52 -3.28
C LYS A 108 -12.33 -7.73 -2.59
N ILE A 109 -11.63 -8.82 -2.97
CA ILE A 109 -10.24 -9.05 -2.55
C ILE A 109 -9.35 -8.00 -3.22
N ASP A 110 -9.01 -6.96 -2.46
CA ASP A 110 -7.99 -5.98 -2.83
C ASP A 110 -6.76 -6.16 -1.93
N THR A 111 -5.58 -5.94 -2.51
CA THR A 111 -4.28 -6.18 -1.87
C THR A 111 -3.51 -4.88 -1.73
N VAL A 112 -3.07 -4.57 -0.51
CA VAL A 112 -2.03 -3.58 -0.27
C VAL A 112 -0.72 -4.30 0.00
N ARG A 113 0.33 -3.94 -0.73
CA ARG A 113 1.65 -4.56 -0.62
C ARG A 113 2.72 -3.50 -0.35
N PHE A 114 3.62 -3.79 0.58
CA PHE A 114 4.87 -3.06 0.79
C PHE A 114 6.04 -3.99 0.48
N GLU A 115 6.98 -3.55 -0.34
CA GLU A 115 8.09 -4.37 -0.81
C GLU A 115 9.43 -3.61 -0.73
N ASN A 116 10.45 -4.22 -0.16
CA ASN A 116 11.82 -3.66 -0.03
C ASN A 116 11.85 -2.28 0.67
N ILE A 117 11.13 -2.12 1.77
CA ILE A 117 11.06 -0.86 2.52
C ILE A 117 11.56 -1.07 3.96
N THR A 118 12.40 -0.17 4.43
CA THR A 118 12.80 -0.07 5.84
C THR A 118 12.04 1.06 6.52
N PHE A 119 11.18 0.76 7.48
CA PHE A 119 10.47 1.73 8.31
C PHE A 119 11.27 2.00 9.58
N THR A 120 11.68 3.24 9.80
CA THR A 120 12.58 3.56 10.92
C THR A 120 12.30 4.89 11.63
N ASN A 121 12.78 5.00 12.87
CA ASN A 121 12.63 6.17 13.71
C ASN A 121 11.17 6.59 13.94
N TYR A 122 10.20 5.66 13.92
CA TYR A 122 8.84 5.96 14.31
C TYR A 122 8.73 6.09 15.83
N ARG A 123 8.32 7.27 16.31
CA ARG A 123 8.20 7.54 17.74
C ARG A 123 7.16 8.61 18.01
N GLU A 124 6.44 8.44 19.11
CA GLU A 124 5.60 9.47 19.68
C GLU A 124 6.44 10.56 20.38
N LYS A 125 6.28 11.82 19.95
CA LYS A 125 7.01 12.96 20.55
C LYS A 125 6.51 13.32 21.96
N VAL A 126 5.25 13.03 22.29
CA VAL A 126 4.61 13.46 23.55
C VAL A 126 3.73 12.33 24.11
N LEU A 127 4.06 11.84 25.31
CA LEU A 127 3.39 10.70 26.00
C LEU A 127 1.91 10.94 26.36
N SER A 128 1.37 12.13 26.12
CA SER A 128 -0.01 12.52 26.51
C SER A 128 -1.02 12.48 25.38
N ASP A 129 -0.58 12.34 24.13
CA ASP A 129 -1.49 12.14 23.01
C ASP A 129 -1.85 10.65 22.96
N GLN A 130 -3.09 10.33 22.60
CA GLN A 130 -3.44 8.95 22.25
C GLN A 130 -2.64 8.60 21.00
N GLY A 131 -1.53 7.88 21.18
CA GLY A 131 -0.58 7.71 20.10
C GLY A 131 -1.15 6.90 18.95
N MET A 132 -0.83 7.34 17.73
CA MET A 132 -1.18 6.65 16.50
C MET A 132 -0.14 5.56 16.23
N SER A 133 -0.58 4.40 15.76
CA SER A 133 0.33 3.37 15.27
C SER A 133 1.00 3.79 13.97
N LEU A 134 2.18 3.24 13.67
CA LEU A 134 2.86 3.47 12.39
C LEU A 134 1.93 3.12 11.22
N MET A 135 1.16 2.04 11.37
CA MET A 135 0.10 1.65 10.45
C MET A 135 -1.18 1.34 11.22
N THR A 136 -2.24 2.06 10.92
CA THR A 136 -3.61 1.73 11.34
C THR A 136 -4.33 1.11 10.17
N ILE A 137 -4.90 -0.08 10.37
CA ILE A 137 -5.63 -0.83 9.35
C ILE A 137 -7.07 -1.00 9.81
N ASN A 138 -7.99 -0.42 9.06
CA ASN A 138 -9.42 -0.49 9.31
C ASN A 138 -10.08 -1.29 8.19
N SER A 139 -10.86 -2.31 8.54
CA SER A 139 -11.58 -3.10 7.54
C SER A 139 -13.00 -3.43 7.96
N SER A 140 -13.96 -2.99 7.15
CA SER A 140 -15.31 -3.53 7.14
C SER A 140 -15.49 -4.64 6.10
N ALA A 141 -14.42 -4.94 5.35
CA ALA A 141 -14.37 -5.95 4.32
C ALA A 141 -13.97 -7.33 4.88
N ASP A 142 -14.63 -8.38 4.41
CA ASP A 142 -14.28 -9.77 4.77
C ASP A 142 -13.10 -10.32 3.95
N LYS A 143 -12.65 -9.59 2.92
CA LYS A 143 -11.75 -10.07 1.88
C LYS A 143 -10.73 -8.99 1.51
N TYR A 144 -9.54 -9.05 2.10
CA TYR A 144 -8.46 -8.13 1.80
C TYR A 144 -7.13 -8.79 2.11
N ASN A 145 -6.04 -8.30 1.50
CA ASN A 145 -4.70 -8.75 1.83
C ASN A 145 -3.83 -7.53 2.15
N LEU A 146 -3.07 -7.62 3.23
CA LEU A 146 -1.95 -6.73 3.53
C LEU A 146 -0.67 -7.55 3.56
N ILE A 147 0.27 -7.23 2.66
CA ILE A 147 1.48 -8.03 2.44
C ILE A 147 2.71 -7.14 2.63
N PHE A 148 3.66 -7.61 3.42
CA PHE A 148 4.99 -7.04 3.55
C PHE A 148 6.02 -8.04 3.02
N GLU A 149 6.85 -7.64 2.07
CA GLU A 149 7.88 -8.48 1.45
C GLU A 149 9.25 -7.80 1.58
N ASN A 150 10.21 -8.46 2.21
CA ASN A 150 11.57 -7.92 2.42
C ASN A 150 11.59 -6.56 3.13
N CYS A 151 10.70 -6.35 4.11
CA CYS A 151 10.62 -5.11 4.87
C CYS A 151 11.40 -5.19 6.18
N ASN A 152 11.99 -4.07 6.61
CA ASN A 152 12.61 -3.96 7.92
C ASN A 152 11.86 -2.93 8.76
N PHE A 153 11.67 -3.22 10.04
CA PHE A 153 11.12 -2.29 11.02
C PHE A 153 12.18 -2.11 12.10
N THR A 154 12.88 -0.98 12.10
CA THR A 154 14.07 -0.77 12.95
C THR A 154 14.00 0.54 13.73
N GLU A 155 14.43 0.54 14.99
CA GLU A 155 14.49 1.76 15.82
C GLU A 155 13.14 2.47 15.97
N ASN A 156 12.06 1.70 15.94
CA ASN A 156 10.72 2.20 16.17
C ASN A 156 10.36 2.02 17.65
N ASN A 157 10.02 3.11 18.32
CA ASN A 157 9.72 3.11 19.76
C ASN A 157 8.25 3.50 19.99
N PHE A 158 7.36 2.86 19.26
CA PHE A 158 5.91 2.99 19.39
C PHE A 158 5.17 1.81 18.74
N ILE A 159 3.85 1.77 18.83
CA ILE A 159 3.02 0.72 18.22
C ILE A 159 3.21 0.75 16.70
N LEU A 160 3.57 -0.40 16.12
CA LEU A 160 3.78 -0.52 14.67
C LEU A 160 2.46 -0.72 13.91
N PHE A 161 1.59 -1.59 14.45
CA PHE A 161 0.34 -1.95 13.79
C PHE A 161 -0.81 -1.85 14.78
N ASP A 162 -1.85 -1.10 14.40
CA ASP A 162 -3.18 -1.18 15.01
C ASP A 162 -4.15 -1.69 13.94
N ILE A 163 -4.81 -2.81 14.22
CA ILE A 163 -5.59 -3.54 13.22
C ILE A 163 -7.01 -3.73 13.76
N ASN A 164 -7.95 -3.04 13.14
CA ASN A 164 -9.37 -3.07 13.48
C ASN A 164 -10.16 -3.67 12.31
N PHE A 165 -10.71 -4.86 12.49
CA PHE A 165 -11.55 -5.52 11.49
C PHE A 165 -12.85 -6.08 12.06
N ALA A 166 -13.91 -5.97 11.29
CA ALA A 166 -15.19 -6.62 11.56
C ALA A 166 -15.32 -7.87 10.69
N CYS A 167 -14.75 -9.00 11.12
CA CYS A 167 -14.86 -10.25 10.35
C CYS A 167 -16.26 -10.87 10.49
N LYS A 168 -16.96 -11.08 9.38
CA LYS A 168 -18.20 -11.90 9.35
C LYS A 168 -17.94 -13.35 8.94
N LYS A 169 -16.82 -13.63 8.23
CA LYS A 169 -16.45 -14.98 7.76
C LYS A 169 -14.93 -15.20 7.77
N THR A 170 -14.49 -16.42 8.06
CA THR A 170 -13.08 -16.83 8.06
C THR A 170 -12.57 -17.08 6.64
N THR A 171 -11.59 -16.29 6.16
CA THR A 171 -10.81 -16.59 4.96
C THR A 171 -9.31 -16.43 5.22
N ASN A 172 -8.48 -17.23 4.54
CA ASN A 172 -7.00 -17.27 4.66
C ASN A 172 -6.32 -16.15 3.85
N PRO A 173 -5.03 -15.90 4.12
CA PRO A 173 -4.53 -15.01 5.18
C PRO A 173 -4.69 -13.53 4.80
N LEU A 174 -5.21 -12.73 5.73
CA LEU A 174 -5.47 -11.29 5.50
C LEU A 174 -4.20 -10.42 5.69
N PHE A 175 -3.20 -10.94 6.40
CA PHE A 175 -1.93 -10.27 6.73
C PHE A 175 -0.76 -11.23 6.54
N SER A 176 0.31 -10.80 5.87
CA SER A 176 1.50 -11.62 5.63
C SER A 176 2.77 -10.79 5.72
N PHE A 177 3.77 -11.34 6.41
CA PHE A 177 5.12 -10.79 6.54
C PHE A 177 6.12 -11.82 6.03
N ASN A 178 6.68 -11.58 4.85
CA ASN A 178 7.60 -12.50 4.18
C ASN A 178 8.99 -11.88 4.19
N ASN A 179 9.96 -12.59 4.77
CA ASN A 179 11.34 -12.13 4.89
C ASN A 179 11.46 -10.73 5.53
N CYS A 180 10.66 -10.46 6.56
CA CYS A 180 10.66 -9.19 7.26
C CYS A 180 11.42 -9.27 8.59
N ASN A 181 12.14 -8.21 8.95
CA ASN A 181 12.86 -8.11 10.21
C ASN A 181 12.23 -7.05 11.13
N PHE A 182 12.14 -7.36 12.42
CA PHE A 182 11.64 -6.47 13.47
C PHE A 182 12.73 -6.34 14.54
N MET A 183 13.33 -5.14 14.66
CA MET A 183 14.50 -4.87 15.52
C MET A 183 14.29 -3.63 16.39
#